data_AF-A0A1X7UEH0-F1
#
_entry.id   AF-A0A1X7UEH0-F1
#
_cell.length_a   1.000
_cell.length_b   1.000
_cell.length_c   1.000
_cell.angle_alpha   90.00
_cell.angle_beta   90.00
_cell.angle_gamma   90.00
#
_symmetry.space_group_name_H-M   'P 1'
#
loop_
_entity.id
_entity.type
_entity.pdbx_description
1 polymer ?
#
loop_
_entity_poly.entity_id
_entity_poly.type
_entity_poly.pdbx_seq_one_letter_code
_entity_poly.pdbx_strand_id
1 'polypeptide(L)'
;GAEGIAKTGYDEKKWAAIIHGKGHYSTPDINVAADEMYAASFPFGDKNYQAVMQNRVNLENTSIIPEEKTYAGAEYYVTPSADDLRAYGICIREV
;
A
#
# COMPACT_ATOMS: atom_id res chain seq x y z
N GLY A 1 2.67 3.79 -9.29
CA GLY A 1 3.62 2.67 -9.12
C GLY A 1 4.85 3.13 -8.35
N ALA A 2 5.72 2.20 -7.99
CA ALA A 2 6.85 2.43 -7.07
C ALA A 2 7.79 3.57 -7.49
N GLU A 3 8.12 3.69 -8.78
CA GLU A 3 8.99 4.75 -9.30
C GLU A 3 8.46 6.16 -9.01
N GLY A 4 7.16 6.39 -9.26
CA GLY A 4 6.53 7.67 -8.99
C GLY A 4 6.54 8.01 -7.49
N ILE A 5 6.19 7.05 -6.65
CA ILE A 5 6.19 7.22 -5.19
C ILE A 5 7.61 7.53 -4.69
N ALA A 6 8.62 6.84 -5.19
CA ALA A 6 10.02 7.08 -4.81
C ALA A 6 10.54 8.45 -5.23
N LYS A 7 10.08 8.98 -6.38
CA LYS A 7 10.51 10.29 -6.91
C LYS A 7 9.78 11.47 -6.30
N THR A 8 8.46 11.37 -6.14
CA THR A 8 7.60 12.52 -5.81
C THR A 8 6.78 12.34 -4.54
N GLY A 9 6.90 11.19 -3.87
CA GLY A 9 6.03 10.84 -2.75
C GLY A 9 4.65 10.37 -3.19
N TYR A 10 3.78 10.19 -2.20
CA TYR A 10 2.39 9.80 -2.40
C TYR A 10 1.56 10.98 -2.93
N ASP A 11 0.77 10.75 -3.98
CA ASP A 11 -0.03 11.78 -4.63
C ASP A 11 -1.49 11.71 -4.16
N GLU A 12 -1.90 12.68 -3.35
CA GLU A 12 -3.23 12.79 -2.75
C GLU A 12 -4.36 12.92 -3.78
N LYS A 13 -4.03 13.32 -5.02
CA LYS A 13 -5.01 13.44 -6.11
C LYS A 13 -5.28 12.10 -6.81
N LYS A 14 -4.51 11.05 -6.50
CA LYS A 14 -4.60 9.73 -7.14
C LYS A 14 -5.36 8.70 -6.31
N TRP A 15 -6.22 9.14 -5.40
CA TRP A 15 -7.12 8.22 -4.70
C TRP A 15 -8.22 7.72 -5.65
N ALA A 16 -8.44 6.41 -5.66
CA ALA A 16 -9.67 5.86 -6.19
C ALA A 16 -10.85 6.16 -5.24
N ALA A 17 -12.08 5.91 -5.66
CA ALA A 17 -13.19 5.82 -4.73
C ALA A 17 -13.00 4.55 -3.87
N ILE A 18 -12.79 4.71 -2.56
CA ILE A 18 -12.51 3.58 -1.67
C ILE A 18 -13.52 3.53 -0.52
N ILE A 19 -13.95 2.31 -0.22
CA ILE A 19 -15.05 1.95 0.68
C ILE A 19 -14.90 2.44 2.13
N HIS A 20 -13.68 2.76 2.59
CA HIS A 20 -13.41 3.15 3.98
C HIS A 20 -12.96 4.60 4.15
N GLY A 21 -13.15 5.44 3.12
CA GLY A 21 -12.78 6.85 3.15
C GLY A 21 -11.71 7.20 2.13
N LYS A 22 -11.30 8.47 2.16
CA LYS A 22 -10.31 9.03 1.24
C LYS A 22 -8.93 9.01 1.90
N GLY A 23 -7.95 8.42 1.21
CA GLY A 23 -6.57 8.37 1.65
C GLY A 23 -5.78 7.28 0.94
N HIS A 24 -4.49 7.21 1.26
CA HIS A 24 -3.62 6.11 0.86
C HIS A 24 -3.83 4.91 1.79
N TYR A 25 -4.04 3.75 1.19
CA TYR A 25 -4.29 2.50 1.90
C TYR A 25 -2.97 1.75 2.06
N SER A 26 -2.76 1.23 3.26
CA SER A 26 -1.68 0.30 3.60
C SER A 26 -2.18 -0.69 4.65
N THR A 27 -1.38 -1.70 4.96
CA THR A 27 -1.68 -2.72 5.97
C THR A 27 -0.38 -3.21 6.59
N PRO A 28 -0.36 -3.60 7.87
CA PRO A 28 0.82 -4.22 8.48
C PRO A 28 1.04 -5.66 7.98
N ASP A 29 0.06 -6.30 7.34
CA ASP A 29 0.17 -7.66 6.83
C ASP A 29 0.72 -7.68 5.39
N ILE A 30 1.92 -8.24 5.23
CA ILE A 30 2.59 -8.33 3.92
C ILE A 30 1.84 -9.22 2.92
N ASN A 31 1.12 -10.25 3.36
CA ASN A 31 0.38 -11.14 2.48
C ASN A 31 -0.83 -10.42 1.88
N VAL A 32 -1.50 -9.60 2.69
CA VAL A 32 -2.59 -8.75 2.21
C VAL A 32 -2.07 -7.69 1.26
N ALA A 33 -0.96 -7.03 1.58
CA ALA A 33 -0.34 -6.05 0.67
C ALA A 33 0.18 -6.67 -0.64
N ALA A 34 0.60 -7.94 -0.61
CA ALA A 34 1.12 -8.69 -1.76
C ALA A 34 0.06 -9.49 -2.53
N ASP A 35 -1.23 -9.39 -2.17
CA ASP A 35 -2.32 -9.98 -2.95
C ASP A 35 -2.32 -9.37 -4.37
N GLU A 36 -2.62 -10.18 -5.38
CA GLU A 36 -2.63 -9.75 -6.79
C GLU A 36 -3.60 -8.59 -7.05
N MET A 37 -4.61 -8.39 -6.21
CA MET A 37 -5.51 -7.24 -6.31
C MET A 37 -4.83 -5.90 -5.98
N TYR A 38 -3.71 -5.91 -5.24
CA TYR A 38 -2.97 -4.72 -4.82
C TYR A 38 -1.56 -4.64 -5.40
N ALA A 39 -0.89 -5.78 -5.54
CA ALA A 39 0.47 -5.89 -6.04
C ALA A 39 0.51 -6.84 -7.26
N ALA A 40 0.14 -6.31 -8.42
CA ALA A 40 0.16 -7.07 -9.66
C ALA A 40 1.57 -7.61 -9.97
N SER A 41 1.63 -8.90 -10.29
CA SER A 41 2.86 -9.53 -10.78
C SER A 41 3.33 -8.91 -12.10
N PHE A 42 4.65 -8.86 -12.29
CA PHE A 42 5.28 -8.38 -13.52
C PHE A 42 6.45 -9.30 -13.94
N PRO A 43 6.66 -9.49 -15.26
CA PRO A 43 7.76 -10.30 -15.76
C PRO A 43 9.09 -9.54 -15.71
N PHE A 44 10.17 -10.25 -15.36
CA PHE A 44 11.54 -9.77 -15.50
C PHE A 44 12.48 -10.94 -15.78
N GLY A 45 13.11 -10.94 -16.97
CA GLY A 45 13.81 -12.12 -17.47
C GLY A 45 12.84 -13.29 -17.67
N ASP A 46 13.20 -14.47 -17.19
CA ASP A 46 12.40 -15.70 -17.30
C ASP A 46 11.49 -15.96 -16.08
N LYS A 47 11.29 -14.95 -15.23
CA LYS A 47 10.62 -15.06 -13.93
C LYS A 47 9.57 -13.97 -13.76
N ASN A 48 8.61 -14.19 -12.86
CA ASN A 48 7.64 -13.19 -12.42
C ASN A 48 7.96 -12.71 -11.02
N TYR A 49 7.65 -11.45 -10.77
CA TYR A 49 7.91 -10.79 -9.50
C TYR A 49 6.72 -9.96 -9.06
N GLN A 50 6.62 -9.77 -7.74
CA GLN A 50 5.76 -8.77 -7.14
C GLN A 50 6.60 -7.77 -6.36
N ALA A 51 6.12 -6.52 -6.29
CA ALA A 51 6.74 -5.46 -5.53
C ALA A 51 5.71 -4.77 -4.62
N VAL A 52 6.04 -4.63 -3.34
CA VAL A 52 5.23 -3.95 -2.32
C VAL A 52 6.01 -2.78 -1.74
N MET A 53 5.36 -1.64 -1.55
CA MET A 53 5.95 -0.49 -0.87
C MET A 53 5.93 -0.71 0.65
N GLN A 54 7.10 -0.67 1.29
CA GLN A 54 7.19 -0.57 2.74
C GLN A 54 7.11 0.90 3.15
N ASN A 55 6.21 1.22 4.08
CA ASN A 55 5.96 2.60 4.49
C ASN A 55 6.24 2.82 5.98
N ARG A 56 6.68 4.04 6.31
CA ARG A 56 6.57 4.62 7.64
C ARG A 56 5.29 5.44 7.69
N VAL A 57 4.42 5.11 8.63
CA VAL A 57 3.08 5.71 8.79
C VAL A 57 3.02 6.46 10.11
N ASN A 58 2.49 7.69 10.12
CA ASN A 58 2.11 8.37 11.34
C ASN A 58 0.70 7.93 11.76
N LEU A 59 0.62 7.11 12.82
CA LEU A 59 -0.65 6.54 13.26
C LEU A 59 -1.59 7.55 13.93
N GLU A 60 -1.10 8.69 14.43
CA GLU A 60 -1.94 9.71 15.07
C GLU A 60 -2.94 10.34 14.10
N ASN A 61 -2.56 10.45 12.81
CA ASN A 61 -3.36 11.05 11.74
C ASN A 61 -3.91 9.99 10.76
N THR A 62 -3.86 8.71 11.13
CA THR A 62 -4.26 7.58 10.28
C THR A 62 -5.48 6.89 10.86
N SER A 63 -6.48 6.64 9.99
CA SER A 63 -7.63 5.83 10.39
C SER A 63 -7.30 4.34 10.28
N ILE A 64 -7.44 3.61 11.38
CA ILE A 64 -7.31 2.15 11.39
C ILE A 64 -8.69 1.54 11.18
N ILE A 65 -8.85 0.80 10.09
CA ILE A 65 -10.03 0.01 9.78
C ILE A 65 -9.77 -1.41 10.29
N PRO A 66 -10.57 -1.88 11.26
CA PRO A 66 -10.33 -3.18 11.87
C PRO A 66 -10.61 -4.32 10.88
N GLU A 67 -9.93 -5.45 11.07
CA GLU A 67 -9.97 -6.62 10.18
C GLU A 67 -11.40 -7.09 9.85
N GLU A 68 -12.33 -7.05 10.80
CA GLU A 68 -13.71 -7.51 10.60
C GLU A 68 -14.48 -6.67 9.58
N LYS A 69 -13.97 -5.48 9.24
CA LYS A 69 -14.55 -4.57 8.24
C LYS A 69 -13.83 -4.60 6.90
N THR A 70 -12.60 -5.11 6.82
CA THR A 70 -11.81 -5.12 5.57
C THR A 70 -12.08 -6.35 4.73
N TYR A 71 -12.50 -7.46 5.35
CA TYR A 71 -12.70 -8.77 4.70
C TYR A 71 -11.45 -9.31 4.00
N ALA A 72 -10.28 -8.77 4.32
CA ALA A 72 -9.00 -9.14 3.70
C ALA A 72 -8.08 -9.93 4.64
N GLY A 73 -8.53 -10.21 5.87
CA GLY A 73 -7.73 -10.94 6.87
C GLY A 73 -6.68 -10.09 7.58
N ALA A 74 -6.74 -8.75 7.44
CA ALA A 74 -5.95 -7.82 8.22
C ALA A 74 -6.64 -6.45 8.31
N GLU A 75 -6.21 -5.64 9.28
CA GLU A 75 -6.56 -4.23 9.36
C GLU A 75 -5.98 -3.39 8.21
N TYR A 76 -6.67 -2.31 7.86
CA TYR A 76 -6.19 -1.31 6.91
C TYR A 76 -5.86 0.01 7.60
N TYR A 77 -4.80 0.64 7.15
CA TYR A 77 -4.41 2.00 7.52
C TYR A 77 -4.76 2.94 6.38
N VAL A 78 -5.65 3.89 6.64
CA VAL A 78 -6.08 4.91 5.68
C VAL A 78 -5.44 6.23 6.09
N THR A 79 -4.40 6.62 5.37
CA THR A 79 -3.61 7.83 5.64
C THR A 79 -3.97 8.92 4.62
N PRO A 80 -4.65 10.01 5.03
CA PRO A 80 -5.17 11.01 4.10
C PRO A 80 -4.12 12.03 3.62
N SER A 81 -2.97 12.12 4.29
CA SER A 81 -1.92 13.10 3.95
C SER A 81 -0.64 12.39 3.53
N ALA A 82 0.02 12.90 2.50
CA ALA A 82 1.35 12.44 2.10
C ALA A 82 2.44 12.79 3.13
N ASP A 83 2.20 13.79 4.00
CA ASP A 83 3.15 14.14 5.08
C ASP A 83 3.17 13.08 6.20
N ASP A 84 2.07 12.32 6.35
CA ASP A 84 1.91 11.26 7.34
C ASP A 84 2.27 9.87 6.80
N LEU A 85 2.62 9.76 5.50
CA LEU A 85 2.96 8.51 4.83
C LEU A 85 4.23 8.65 4.00
N ARG A 86 5.29 7.95 4.40
CA ARG A 86 6.57 7.97 3.67
C ARG A 86 7.01 6.58 3.25
N ALA A 87 7.27 6.42 1.95
CA ALA A 87 7.95 5.23 1.44
C ALA A 87 9.34 5.09 2.07
N TYR A 88 9.62 3.91 2.60
CA TYR A 88 10.87 3.56 3.26
C TYR A 88 11.68 2.56 2.44
N GLY A 89 11.01 1.59 1.82
CA GLY A 89 11.63 0.54 1.03
C GLY A 89 10.69 -0.09 0.02
N ILE A 90 11.23 -0.95 -0.83
CA ILE A 90 10.47 -1.78 -1.77
C ILE A 90 10.83 -3.23 -1.47
N CYS A 91 9.83 -4.03 -1.08
CA CYS A 91 9.96 -5.46 -0.92
C CYS A 91 9.67 -6.13 -2.25
N ILE A 92 10.59 -6.97 -2.74
CA ILE A 92 10.44 -7.68 -4.02
C ILE A 92 10.56 -9.17 -3.74
N ARG A 93 9.63 -9.95 -4.30
CA ARG A 93 9.69 -11.42 -4.30
C ARG A 93 9.49 -11.96 -5.70
N GLU A 94 10.15 -13.08 -5.97
CA GLU A 94 9.80 -13.95 -7.10
C GLU A 94 8.50 -14.70 -6.78
N VAL A 95 7.64 -14.91 -7.78
CA VAL A 95 6.36 -15.61 -7.70
C VAL A 95 6.38 -16.88 -8.54
#